data_AF-A0A7X0MBT5-F1
#
_entry.id   AF-A0A7X0MBT5-F1
#
_cell.length_a   1.000
_cell.length_b   1.000
_cell.length_c   1.000
_cell.angle_alpha   90.00
_cell.angle_beta   90.00
_cell.angle_gamma   90.00
#
_symmetry.space_group_name_H-M   'P 1'
#
loop_
_entity.id
_entity.type
_entity.pdbx_description
1 polymer ?
#
loop_
_entity_poly.entity_id
_entity_poly.type
_entity_poly.pdbx_seq_one_letter_code
_entity_poly.pdbx_strand_id
1 'polypeptide(L)'
;MTNADKPVVPRKTRARRHKSVSAGDTPLDYMLKVMRDDEADQKRRDEMAKIAASYVHQKPSERTGAAAGAKGGRGLTIDLTNATDEQLAILETLFAPLAGSGDDDGGDPGGEGETDD
;
A
#
# COMPACT_ATOMS: atom_id res chain seq x y z
N MET A 1 -23.03 19.75 -26.84
CA MET A 1 -22.04 18.79 -27.38
C MET A 1 -21.33 18.14 -26.21
N THR A 2 -21.59 16.85 -25.97
CA THR A 2 -21.14 16.09 -24.79
C THR A 2 -19.69 15.63 -24.97
N ASN A 3 -18.85 15.80 -23.94
CA ASN A 3 -17.43 15.41 -23.95
C ASN A 3 -17.20 13.88 -23.78
N ALA A 4 -18.17 13.05 -24.17
CA ALA A 4 -18.24 11.64 -23.78
C ALA A 4 -17.44 10.66 -24.68
N ASP A 5 -16.80 11.14 -25.75
CA ASP A 5 -16.12 10.28 -26.73
C ASP A 5 -14.62 10.62 -26.84
N LYS A 6 -13.86 10.35 -25.77
CA LYS A 6 -12.40 10.34 -25.84
C LYS A 6 -11.90 8.97 -25.38
N PRO A 7 -11.24 8.18 -26.24
CA PRO A 7 -10.72 6.88 -25.82
C PRO A 7 -9.63 7.07 -24.77
N VAL A 8 -9.84 6.53 -23.57
CA VAL A 8 -8.80 6.43 -22.54
C VAL A 8 -7.77 5.41 -23.02
N VAL A 9 -6.70 5.92 -23.63
CA VAL A 9 -5.56 5.10 -24.06
C VAL A 9 -4.92 4.43 -22.83
N PRO A 10 -4.82 3.09 -22.78
CA PRO A 10 -4.17 2.42 -21.68
C PRO A 10 -2.67 2.78 -21.68
N ARG A 11 -2.21 3.46 -20.62
CA ARG A 11 -0.80 3.81 -20.47
C ARG A 11 -0.02 2.52 -20.29
N LYS A 12 0.74 2.15 -21.33
CA LYS A 12 1.63 0.98 -21.31
C LYS A 12 2.54 1.08 -20.10
N THR A 13 2.42 0.11 -19.18
CA THR A 13 3.28 0.02 -18.00
C THR A 13 4.72 -0.01 -18.45
N ARG A 14 5.45 1.10 -18.28
CA ARG A 14 6.88 1.13 -18.51
C ARG A 14 7.49 0.19 -17.47
N ALA A 15 7.82 -1.02 -17.87
CA ALA A 15 8.65 -1.91 -17.08
C ALA A 15 9.92 -1.14 -16.74
N ARG A 16 10.08 -0.78 -15.46
CA ARG A 16 11.33 -0.24 -14.93
C ARG A 16 12.36 -1.36 -15.08
N ARG A 17 13.09 -1.35 -16.20
CA ARG A 17 14.34 -2.08 -16.30
C ARG A 17 15.29 -1.43 -15.30
N HIS A 18 15.36 -1.98 -14.09
CA HIS A 18 16.55 -1.81 -13.28
C HIS A 18 17.66 -2.49 -14.07
N LYS A 19 18.44 -1.69 -14.81
CA LYS A 19 19.72 -2.15 -15.33
C LYS A 19 20.52 -2.54 -14.09
N SER A 20 20.89 -3.80 -13.97
CA SER A 20 21.84 -4.26 -12.97
C SER A 20 23.14 -3.48 -13.21
N VAL A 21 23.33 -2.42 -12.43
CA VAL A 21 24.61 -1.72 -12.42
C VAL A 21 25.58 -2.64 -11.68
N SER A 22 26.78 -2.81 -12.22
CA SER A 22 27.85 -3.55 -11.55
C SER A 22 27.98 -3.06 -10.12
N ALA A 23 28.03 -3.98 -9.16
CA ALA A 23 28.00 -3.73 -7.70
C ALA A 23 29.18 -2.88 -7.16
N GLY A 24 30.02 -2.34 -8.04
CA GLY A 24 31.22 -1.57 -7.68
C GLY A 24 31.04 -0.05 -7.66
N ASP A 25 30.05 0.53 -8.35
CA ASP A 25 30.07 1.98 -8.65
C ASP A 25 28.74 2.73 -8.42
N THR A 26 27.71 2.10 -7.84
CA THR A 26 26.48 2.86 -7.58
C THR A 26 26.59 3.71 -6.32
N PRO A 27 25.96 4.90 -6.27
CA PRO A 27 25.85 5.67 -5.04
C PRO A 27 25.27 4.85 -3.87
N LEU A 28 24.33 3.93 -4.15
CA LEU A 28 23.74 3.06 -3.13
C LEU A 28 24.74 2.05 -2.59
N ASP A 29 25.57 1.44 -3.43
CA ASP A 29 26.59 0.48 -3.00
C ASP A 29 27.63 1.14 -2.08
N TYR A 30 28.03 2.39 -2.40
CA TYR A 30 28.88 3.18 -1.50
C TYR A 30 28.21 3.40 -0.14
N MET A 31 26.95 3.83 -0.12
CA MET A 31 26.20 4.05 1.12
C MET A 31 26.12 2.76 1.96
N LEU A 32 25.78 1.63 1.33
CA LEU A 32 25.68 0.33 1.98
C LEU A 32 27.03 -0.17 2.50
N LYS A 33 28.14 0.11 1.79
CA LYS A 33 29.49 -0.23 2.24
C LYS A 33 29.85 0.54 3.51
N VAL A 34 29.59 1.85 3.54
CA VAL A 34 29.87 2.69 4.71
C VAL A 34 29.02 2.28 5.92
N MET A 35 27.75 1.93 5.71
CA MET A 35 26.87 1.48 6.79
C MET A 35 27.31 0.15 7.43
N ARG A 36 28.05 -0.69 6.70
CA ARG A 36 28.56 -2.00 7.17
C ARG A 36 29.98 -1.92 7.74
N ASP A 37 30.61 -0.76 7.68
CA ASP A 37 31.99 -0.56 8.14
C ASP A 37 32.00 -0.12 9.61
N ASP A 38 32.44 -1.01 10.49
CA ASP A 38 32.49 -0.76 11.92
C ASP A 38 33.54 0.30 12.30
N GLU A 39 34.57 0.49 11.47
CA GLU A 39 35.62 1.51 11.66
C GLU A 39 35.18 2.90 11.18
N ALA A 40 34.08 2.98 10.42
CA ALA A 40 33.53 4.26 10.00
C ALA A 40 32.90 5.02 11.18
N ASP A 41 33.00 6.35 11.13
CA ASP A 41 32.34 7.23 12.09
C ASP A 41 30.81 6.97 12.16
N GLN A 42 30.28 6.89 13.39
CA GLN A 42 28.86 6.59 13.62
C GLN A 42 27.94 7.60 12.92
N LYS A 43 28.25 8.89 13.01
CA LYS A 43 27.44 9.94 12.37
C LYS A 43 27.47 9.79 10.85
N ARG A 44 28.60 9.42 10.27
CA ARG A 44 28.69 9.09 8.84
C ARG A 44 27.82 7.88 8.46
N ARG A 45 27.79 6.82 9.28
CA ARG A 45 26.92 5.65 9.04
C ARG A 45 25.44 6.02 9.04
N ASP A 46 25.02 6.83 10.00
CA ASP A 46 23.61 7.23 10.16
C ASP A 46 23.13 8.13 9.00
N GLU A 47 23.98 9.06 8.56
CA GLU A 47 23.69 9.90 7.39
C GLU A 47 23.52 9.06 6.11
N MET A 48 24.40 8.07 5.89
CA MET A 48 24.27 7.17 4.76
C MET A 48 22.99 6.33 4.83
N ALA A 49 22.61 5.85 6.02
CA ALA A 49 21.36 5.11 6.23
C ALA A 49 20.12 5.94 5.87
N LYS A 50 20.09 7.20 6.32
CA LYS A 50 19.00 8.14 6.04
C LYS A 50 18.84 8.39 4.54
N ILE A 51 19.94 8.60 3.82
CA ILE A 51 19.91 8.86 2.37
C ILE A 51 19.54 7.57 1.61
N ALA A 52 20.11 6.42 2.01
CA ALA A 52 19.89 5.12 1.38
C ALA A 52 18.41 4.67 1.44
N ALA A 53 17.66 5.04 2.48
CA ALA A 53 16.24 4.74 2.60
C ALA A 53 15.41 5.20 1.37
N SER A 54 15.82 6.30 0.73
CA SER A 54 15.15 6.82 -0.48
C SER A 54 15.35 5.96 -1.73
N TYR A 55 16.36 5.09 -1.73
CA TYR A 55 16.70 4.21 -2.85
C TYR A 55 16.16 2.79 -2.68
N VAL A 56 15.99 2.32 -1.44
CA VAL A 56 15.52 0.95 -1.11
C VAL A 56 14.01 0.83 -1.23
N HIS A 57 13.27 1.87 -0.84
CA HIS A 57 11.82 1.84 -0.89
C HIS A 57 11.31 2.45 -2.20
N GLN A 58 10.35 1.78 -2.84
CA GLN A 58 9.54 2.48 -3.84
C GLN A 58 8.94 3.70 -3.15
N LYS A 59 9.34 4.90 -3.59
CA LYS A 59 8.67 6.13 -3.14
C LYS A 59 7.17 5.86 -3.26
N PRO A 60 6.35 6.20 -2.25
CA PRO A 60 4.93 6.28 -2.48
C PRO A 60 4.78 7.32 -3.59
N SER A 61 4.64 6.86 -4.84
CA SER A 61 4.01 7.67 -5.87
C SER A 61 2.77 8.19 -5.19
N GLU A 62 2.58 9.51 -5.14
CA GLU A 62 1.41 10.19 -4.60
C GLU A 62 0.17 9.35 -4.94
N ARG A 63 -0.17 8.43 -4.04
CA ARG A 63 -1.36 7.61 -4.16
C ARG A 63 -2.39 8.55 -3.59
N THR A 64 -2.93 9.37 -4.47
CA THR A 64 -4.23 9.99 -4.27
C THR A 64 -5.20 8.87 -3.91
N GLY A 65 -5.41 8.67 -2.60
CA GLY A 65 -6.20 7.58 -2.06
C GLY A 65 -5.76 7.26 -0.64
N ALA A 66 -6.40 7.92 0.33
CA ALA A 66 -6.23 7.71 1.75
C ALA A 66 -6.31 6.22 2.15
N ALA A 67 -5.39 5.81 3.03
CA ALA A 67 -5.63 4.98 4.21
C ALA A 67 -4.33 4.26 4.61
N ALA A 68 -3.80 4.63 5.77
CA ALA A 68 -3.01 3.74 6.59
C ALA A 68 -3.92 2.58 7.02
N GLY A 69 -3.54 1.35 6.71
CA GLY A 69 -4.32 0.16 7.04
C GLY A 69 -3.66 -1.07 6.43
N ALA A 70 -3.36 -2.05 7.26
CA ALA A 70 -2.49 -3.17 6.99
C ALA A 70 -2.97 -4.10 5.86
N LYS A 71 -2.00 -4.77 5.23
CA LYS A 71 -2.12 -5.97 4.37
C LYS A 71 -3.27 -6.00 3.34
N GLY A 72 -2.89 -5.78 2.08
CA GLY A 72 -3.32 -6.66 0.99
C GLY A 72 -4.77 -6.55 0.55
N GLY A 73 -5.19 -5.37 0.09
CA GLY A 73 -6.41 -5.23 -0.70
C GLY A 73 -6.46 -3.83 -1.29
N ARG A 74 -6.78 -3.71 -2.58
CA ARG A 74 -7.24 -2.41 -3.10
C ARG A 74 -8.59 -2.16 -2.45
N GLY A 75 -8.62 -1.41 -1.34
CA GLY A 75 -9.87 -1.02 -0.71
C GLY A 75 -10.72 -0.28 -1.74
N LEU A 76 -11.82 -0.89 -2.15
CA LEU A 76 -12.84 -0.27 -3.00
C LEU A 76 -13.96 0.17 -2.06
N THR A 77 -14.08 1.47 -1.83
CA THR A 77 -15.23 2.04 -1.14
C THR A 77 -16.37 2.17 -2.15
N ILE A 78 -17.48 1.48 -1.90
CA ILE A 78 -18.71 1.58 -2.70
C ILE A 78 -19.75 2.27 -1.81
N ASP A 79 -20.43 3.30 -2.33
CA ASP A 79 -21.58 3.91 -1.67
C ASP A 79 -22.84 3.13 -2.03
N LEU A 80 -23.49 2.52 -1.03
CA LEU A 80 -24.71 1.73 -1.20
C LEU A 80 -25.99 2.53 -0.91
N THR A 81 -25.90 3.81 -0.54
CA THR A 81 -27.05 4.60 -0.06
C THR A 81 -28.17 4.71 -1.10
N ASN A 82 -27.83 4.61 -2.40
CA ASN A 82 -28.77 4.70 -3.51
C ASN A 82 -28.73 3.47 -4.44
N ALA A 83 -28.27 2.31 -3.95
CA ALA A 83 -28.24 1.09 -4.75
C ALA A 83 -29.67 0.60 -5.04
N THR A 84 -29.92 0.14 -6.28
CA THR A 84 -31.21 -0.49 -6.63
C THR A 84 -31.25 -1.94 -6.18
N ASP A 85 -32.46 -2.51 -6.02
CA ASP A 85 -32.62 -3.93 -5.65
C ASP A 85 -31.94 -4.88 -6.64
N GLU A 86 -31.91 -4.52 -7.93
CA GLU A 86 -31.18 -5.27 -8.95
C GLU A 86 -29.67 -5.24 -8.71
N GLN A 87 -29.11 -4.08 -8.34
CA GLN A 87 -27.69 -3.95 -8.03
C GLN A 87 -27.31 -4.73 -6.77
N LEU A 88 -28.19 -4.77 -5.78
CA LEU A 88 -28.03 -5.58 -4.57
C LEU A 88 -28.05 -7.08 -4.89
N ALA A 89 -28.97 -7.54 -5.75
CA ALA A 89 -29.06 -8.94 -6.17
C ALA A 89 -27.83 -9.40 -6.97
N ILE A 90 -27.24 -8.52 -7.77
CA ILE A 90 -25.96 -8.80 -8.47
C ILE A 90 -24.81 -8.96 -7.48
N LEU A 91 -24.76 -8.13 -6.43
CA LEU A 91 -23.76 -8.27 -5.37
C LEU A 91 -23.96 -9.59 -4.60
N GLU A 92 -25.20 -9.92 -4.25
CA GLU A 92 -25.50 -11.17 -3.56
C GLU A 92 -25.07 -12.39 -4.40
N THR A 93 -25.38 -12.42 -5.69
CA THR A 93 -24.95 -13.53 -6.56
C THR A 93 -23.43 -13.61 -6.73
N LEU A 94 -22.72 -12.48 -6.77
CA LEU A 94 -21.25 -12.46 -6.87
C LEU A 94 -20.57 -12.94 -5.58
N PHE A 95 -21.13 -12.60 -4.42
CA PHE A 95 -20.51 -12.84 -3.11
C PHE A 95 -21.13 -13.99 -2.31
N ALA A 96 -22.27 -14.55 -2.72
CA ALA A 96 -22.91 -15.69 -2.05
C ALA A 96 -21.97 -16.89 -1.85
N PRO A 97 -21.11 -17.27 -2.83
CA PRO A 97 -20.13 -18.35 -2.60
C PRO A 97 -19.05 -18.02 -1.57
N LEU A 98 -18.82 -16.73 -1.28
CA LEU A 98 -17.84 -16.25 -0.29
C LEU A 98 -18.45 -16.05 1.10
N ALA A 99 -19.78 -15.91 1.19
CA ALA A 99 -20.49 -15.71 2.45
C ALA A 99 -20.71 -17.00 3.27
N GLY A 100 -20.30 -18.17 2.75
CA GLY A 100 -20.41 -19.44 3.45
C GLY A 100 -19.22 -19.71 4.38
N SER A 101 -19.51 -20.04 5.64
CA SER A 101 -18.60 -20.45 6.75
C SER A 101 -18.18 -19.34 7.72
N GLY A 102 -19.13 -18.57 8.25
CA GLY A 102 -18.95 -17.84 9.50
C GLY A 102 -19.77 -18.52 10.59
N ASP A 103 -19.18 -19.46 11.32
CA ASP A 103 -19.70 -19.87 12.62
C ASP A 103 -19.85 -18.61 13.49
N ASP A 104 -21.09 -18.36 13.92
CA ASP A 104 -21.46 -17.41 14.95
C ASP A 104 -20.75 -17.84 16.25
N ASP A 105 -19.69 -17.14 16.65
CA ASP A 105 -19.07 -17.31 17.96
C ASP A 105 -18.85 -15.96 18.64
N GLY A 106 -19.75 -15.67 19.57
CA GLY A 106 -19.40 -14.97 20.81
C GLY A 106 -19.44 -13.45 20.77
N GLY A 107 -20.61 -12.88 21.12
CA GLY A 107 -20.67 -11.51 21.60
C GLY A 107 -19.89 -11.31 22.90
N ASP A 108 -19.19 -10.18 23.00
CA ASP A 108 -18.83 -9.55 24.28
C ASP A 108 -18.81 -8.02 24.11
N PRO A 109 -19.86 -7.30 24.53
CA PRO A 109 -19.80 -5.87 24.77
C PRO A 109 -19.57 -5.62 26.26
N GLY A 110 -18.32 -5.75 26.73
CA GLY A 110 -17.87 -5.21 28.02
C GLY A 110 -16.71 -4.24 27.75
N GLY A 111 -16.60 -3.05 28.32
CA GLY A 111 -17.22 -2.43 29.48
C GLY A 111 -16.37 -1.18 29.73
N GLU A 112 -17.03 -0.05 29.86
CA GLU A 112 -16.45 1.26 30.13
C GLU A 112 -15.86 1.28 31.55
N GLY A 113 -14.62 1.74 31.68
CA GLY A 113 -13.86 1.75 32.92
C GLY A 113 -12.82 2.86 32.91
N GLU A 114 -13.30 4.07 33.22
CA GLU A 114 -12.52 5.22 33.65
C GLU A 114 -11.78 4.89 34.95
N THR A 115 -10.46 5.07 34.99
CA THR A 115 -9.72 5.26 36.24
C THR A 115 -8.72 6.38 36.06
N ASP A 116 -9.09 7.53 36.64
CA ASP A 116 -8.24 8.64 37.04
C ASP A 116 -7.22 8.14 38.09
N ASP A 117 -5.92 8.44 37.91
CA ASP A 117 -4.94 8.67 38.99
C ASP A 117 -3.82 9.60 38.49
#